data_AF-A0A2N1Z775-F1
#
_entry.id   AF-A0A2N1Z775-F1
#
_cell.length_a   1.000
_cell.length_b   1.000
_cell.length_c   1.000
_cell.angle_alpha   90.00
_cell.angle_beta   90.00
_cell.angle_gamma   90.00
#
_symmetry.space_group_name_H-M   'P 1'
#
loop_
_entity.id
_entity.type
_entity.pdbx_description
1 polymer ?
#
loop_
_entity_poly.entity_id
_entity_poly.type
_entity_poly.pdbx_seq_one_letter_code
_entity_poly.pdbx_strand_id
1 'polypeptide(L)'
;MTDTNESLCDFVRRCYPLPGLEPVLLRLQDAHGLDVLMLLTACWLGSVRQPLAHTDWTTLHQTQSVWHQQVIQPLRQARRGLKSLADTSSFYAEIKALEQALEWHCLEQLQAACRIQLQDDSRDSRVLEHLIACCQTGNTPLSGELRSGLQQLSAWMERNARS
;
A
#
# COMPACT_ATOMS: atom_id res chain seq x y z
N MET A 1 -23.99 -0.10 -15.53
CA MET A 1 -22.65 -0.24 -16.11
C MET A 1 -21.82 0.92 -15.59
N THR A 2 -21.07 0.73 -14.51
CA THR A 2 -20.06 1.69 -14.08
C THR A 2 -18.71 1.05 -14.33
N ASP A 3 -18.30 1.08 -15.59
CA ASP A 3 -16.90 0.94 -15.97
C ASP A 3 -16.18 2.17 -15.43
N THR A 4 -15.68 2.08 -14.21
CA THR A 4 -14.64 2.99 -13.77
C THR A 4 -13.56 2.07 -13.25
N ASN A 5 -12.64 1.71 -14.14
CA ASN A 5 -11.38 1.08 -13.77
C ASN A 5 -10.56 2.16 -13.04
N GLU A 6 -10.99 2.47 -11.80
CA GLU A 6 -10.39 3.48 -10.94
C GLU A 6 -8.90 3.18 -10.83
N SER A 7 -8.06 4.19 -11.03
CA SER A 7 -6.62 4.02 -10.87
C SER A 7 -6.28 3.84 -9.39
N LEU A 8 -5.21 3.12 -9.06
CA LEU A 8 -4.69 3.01 -7.70
C LEU A 8 -4.44 4.39 -7.10
N CYS A 9 -3.96 5.35 -7.89
CA CYS A 9 -3.75 6.71 -7.43
C CYS A 9 -5.06 7.41 -7.07
N ASP A 10 -6.11 7.27 -7.88
CA ASP A 10 -7.42 7.86 -7.59
C ASP A 10 -8.06 7.21 -6.36
N PHE A 11 -7.94 5.89 -6.25
CA PHE A 11 -8.36 5.13 -5.08
C PHE A 11 -7.66 5.62 -3.81
N VAL A 12 -6.33 5.78 -3.82
CA VAL A 12 -5.58 6.27 -2.66
C VAL A 12 -5.96 7.72 -2.33
N ARG A 13 -6.09 8.59 -3.33
CA ARG A 13 -6.53 10.00 -3.11
C ARG A 13 -7.91 10.08 -2.47
N ARG A 14 -8.82 9.19 -2.85
CA ARG A 14 -10.17 9.14 -2.30
C ARG A 14 -10.22 8.54 -0.91
N CYS A 15 -9.53 7.42 -0.68
CA CYS A 15 -9.63 6.64 0.55
C CYS A 15 -8.72 7.17 1.67
N TYR A 16 -7.48 7.57 1.37
CA TYR A 16 -6.49 7.96 2.38
C TYR A 16 -6.94 9.12 3.30
N PRO A 17 -7.65 10.15 2.81
CA PRO A 17 -8.19 11.21 3.67
C PRO A 17 -9.34 10.78 4.57
N LEU A 18 -9.98 9.62 4.32
CA LEU A 18 -11.14 9.18 5.08
C LEU A 18 -10.74 8.70 6.48
N PRO A 19 -11.52 9.06 7.51
CA PRO A 19 -11.20 8.70 8.88
C PRO A 19 -11.18 7.18 9.08
N GLY A 20 -10.17 6.70 9.79
CA GLY A 20 -10.02 5.31 10.18
C GLY A 20 -9.14 4.46 9.27
N LEU A 21 -8.79 4.91 8.05
CA LEU A 21 -7.86 4.17 7.19
C LEU A 21 -6.41 4.28 7.67
N GLU A 22 -5.89 5.50 7.73
CA GLU A 22 -4.50 5.77 8.12
C GLU A 22 -4.13 5.15 9.48
N PRO A 23 -4.94 5.27 10.56
CA PRO A 23 -4.61 4.65 11.84
C PRO A 23 -4.47 3.12 11.80
N VAL A 24 -5.20 2.44 10.92
CA VAL A 24 -5.10 0.98 10.76
C VAL A 24 -3.84 0.62 9.97
N LEU A 25 -3.55 1.35 8.89
CA LEU A 25 -2.34 1.16 8.07
C LEU A 25 -1.06 1.40 8.88
N LEU A 26 -1.01 2.48 9.66
CA LEU A 26 0.15 2.81 10.51
C LEU A 26 0.36 1.75 11.59
N ARG A 27 -0.70 1.26 12.22
CA ARG A 27 -0.60 0.18 13.22
C ARG A 27 -0.05 -1.11 12.62
N LEU A 28 -0.54 -1.48 11.44
CA LEU A 28 -0.06 -2.65 10.70
C LEU A 28 1.41 -2.50 10.27
N GLN A 29 1.80 -1.30 9.85
CA GLN A 29 3.19 -0.97 9.55
C GLN A 29 4.08 -1.08 10.79
N ASP A 30 3.69 -0.46 11.90
CA ASP A 30 4.52 -0.38 13.11
C ASP A 30 4.64 -1.73 13.81
N ALA A 31 3.56 -2.52 13.88
CA ALA A 31 3.54 -3.81 14.59
C ALA A 31 4.16 -4.95 13.77
N HIS A 32 4.04 -4.90 12.43
CA HIS A 32 4.41 -6.03 11.56
C HIS A 32 5.41 -5.67 10.45
N GLY A 33 5.85 -4.41 10.35
CA GLY A 33 6.80 -3.97 9.33
C GLY A 33 6.22 -3.94 7.91
N LEU A 34 4.90 -3.96 7.75
CA LEU A 34 4.25 -4.01 6.44
C LEU A 34 4.44 -2.71 5.66
N ASP A 35 4.63 -2.83 4.35
CA ASP A 35 4.67 -1.68 3.44
C ASP A 35 3.24 -1.18 3.17
N VAL A 36 2.97 0.08 3.54
CA VAL A 36 1.68 0.73 3.35
C VAL A 36 1.26 0.78 1.89
N LEU A 37 2.19 1.00 0.95
CA LEU A 37 1.86 1.05 -0.49
C LEU A 37 1.41 -0.33 -1.00
N MET A 38 2.00 -1.40 -0.49
CA MET A 38 1.57 -2.78 -0.79
C MET A 38 0.17 -3.07 -0.23
N LEU A 39 -0.12 -2.64 1.01
CA LEU A 39 -1.45 -2.79 1.61
C LEU A 39 -2.52 -1.99 0.84
N LEU A 40 -2.20 -0.77 0.42
CA LEU A 40 -3.08 0.06 -0.41
C LEU A 40 -3.34 -0.59 -1.78
N THR A 41 -2.30 -1.18 -2.40
CA THR A 41 -2.42 -1.92 -3.67
C THR A 41 -3.34 -3.13 -3.52
N ALA A 42 -3.19 -3.90 -2.43
CA ALA A 42 -4.07 -5.03 -2.13
C ALA A 42 -5.53 -4.61 -1.94
N CYS A 43 -5.76 -3.49 -1.24
CA CYS A 43 -7.10 -2.95 -1.05
C CYS A 43 -7.73 -2.49 -2.37
N TRP A 44 -6.95 -1.80 -3.21
CA TRP A 44 -7.41 -1.36 -4.52
C TRP A 44 -7.81 -2.54 -5.41
N LEU A 45 -6.95 -3.56 -5.57
CA LEU A 45 -7.24 -4.76 -6.37
C LEU A 45 -8.55 -5.43 -5.93
N GLY A 46 -8.74 -5.58 -4.62
CA GLY A 46 -9.98 -6.14 -4.07
C GLY A 46 -11.22 -5.25 -4.25
N SER A 47 -11.04 -3.91 -4.32
CA SER A 47 -12.15 -2.98 -4.60
C SER A 47 -12.58 -3.01 -6.07
N VAL A 48 -11.62 -3.15 -6.99
CA VAL A 48 -11.89 -3.25 -8.44
C VAL A 48 -12.15 -4.70 -8.89
N ARG A 49 -12.14 -5.66 -7.95
CA ARG A 49 -12.37 -7.10 -8.19
C ARG A 49 -11.43 -7.70 -9.24
N GLN A 50 -10.17 -7.26 -9.22
CA GLN A 50 -9.14 -7.77 -10.13
C GLN A 50 -8.28 -8.82 -9.42
N PRO A 51 -8.23 -10.08 -9.91
CA PRO A 51 -7.41 -11.12 -9.30
C PRO A 51 -5.92 -10.81 -9.44
N LEU A 52 -5.08 -11.39 -8.60
CA LEU A 52 -3.63 -11.33 -8.79
C LEU A 52 -3.01 -12.59 -8.22
N ALA A 53 -2.19 -13.30 -9.01
CA ALA A 53 -1.61 -14.56 -8.58
C ALA A 53 -0.53 -14.34 -7.50
N HIS A 54 -0.29 -15.38 -6.69
CA HIS A 54 0.75 -15.32 -5.64
C HIS A 54 2.16 -15.07 -6.20
N THR A 55 2.47 -15.58 -7.40
CA THR A 55 3.75 -15.33 -8.09
C THR A 55 3.92 -13.87 -8.48
N ASP A 56 2.83 -13.21 -8.86
CA ASP A 56 2.84 -11.79 -9.22
C ASP A 56 3.01 -10.92 -7.97
N TRP A 57 2.32 -11.26 -6.87
CA TRP A 57 2.55 -10.64 -5.57
C TRP A 57 4.00 -10.73 -5.13
N THR A 58 4.65 -11.89 -5.32
CA THR A 58 6.07 -12.08 -5.02
C THR A 58 6.95 -11.14 -5.84
N THR A 59 6.65 -10.99 -7.13
CA THR A 59 7.36 -10.09 -8.04
C THR A 59 7.18 -8.61 -7.66
N LEU A 60 5.96 -8.22 -7.28
CA LEU A 60 5.66 -6.87 -6.79
C LEU A 60 6.45 -6.58 -5.51
N HIS A 61 6.47 -7.52 -4.55
CA HIS A 61 7.26 -7.39 -3.32
C HIS A 61 8.75 -7.21 -3.61
N GLN A 62 9.33 -8.02 -4.50
CA GLN A 62 10.74 -7.90 -4.86
C GLN A 62 11.06 -6.51 -5.43
N THR A 63 10.26 -6.05 -6.38
CA THR A 63 10.44 -4.73 -7.01
C THR A 63 10.27 -3.60 -5.99
N GLN A 64 9.21 -3.65 -5.19
CA GLN A 64 8.92 -2.63 -4.18
C GLN A 64 9.96 -2.61 -3.06
N SER A 65 10.48 -3.78 -2.66
CA SER A 65 11.50 -3.87 -1.61
C SER A 65 12.77 -3.13 -1.98
N VAL A 66 13.18 -3.17 -3.25
CA VAL A 66 14.36 -2.44 -3.75
C VAL A 66 14.15 -0.93 -3.63
N TRP A 67 13.02 -0.41 -4.10
CA TRP A 67 12.66 1.01 -3.96
C TRP A 67 12.57 1.44 -2.50
N HIS A 68 11.88 0.64 -1.68
CA HIS A 68 11.69 0.95 -0.27
C HIS A 68 13.04 0.99 0.47
N GLN A 69 13.92 0.02 0.25
CA GLN A 69 15.21 -0.06 0.95
C GLN A 69 16.25 0.93 0.42
N GLN A 70 16.33 1.14 -0.89
CA GLN A 70 17.40 1.94 -1.50
C GLN A 70 17.06 3.44 -1.60
N VAL A 71 15.77 3.79 -1.57
CA VAL A 71 15.34 5.18 -1.80
C VAL A 71 14.49 5.71 -0.65
N ILE A 72 13.37 5.05 -0.33
CA ILE A 72 12.40 5.56 0.64
C ILE A 72 12.97 5.56 2.07
N GLN A 73 13.59 4.45 2.50
CA GLN A 73 14.18 4.33 3.84
C GLN A 73 15.30 5.35 4.09
N PRO A 74 16.28 5.54 3.19
CA PRO A 74 17.28 6.59 3.34
C PRO A 74 16.68 8.00 3.47
N LEU A 75 15.66 8.34 2.66
CA LEU A 75 14.98 9.64 2.76
C LEU A 75 14.24 9.80 4.09
N ARG A 76 13.54 8.77 4.55
CA ARG A 76 12.88 8.76 5.87
C ARG A 76 13.87 8.93 7.01
N GLN A 77 15.02 8.27 6.92
CA GLN A 77 16.10 8.42 7.91
C GLN A 77 16.66 9.84 7.92
N ALA A 78 16.97 10.39 6.74
CA ALA A 78 17.43 11.78 6.60
C ALA A 78 16.41 12.76 7.19
N ARG A 79 15.14 12.64 6.82
CA ARG A 79 14.05 13.49 7.34
C ARG A 79 13.90 13.38 8.85
N ARG A 80 14.01 12.18 9.43
CA ARG A 80 13.95 11.97 10.88
C ARG A 80 15.15 12.62 11.58
N GLY A 81 16.35 12.50 11.01
CA GLY A 81 17.57 13.13 11.54
C GLY A 81 17.49 14.67 11.56
N LEU A 82 16.84 15.28 10.57
CA LEU A 82 16.64 16.73 10.55
C LEU A 82 15.75 17.22 11.70
N LYS A 83 14.74 16.47 12.15
CA LYS A 83 13.88 16.90 13.27
C LYS A 83 14.65 17.21 14.56
N SER A 84 15.81 16.60 14.76
CA SER A 84 16.67 16.80 15.93
C SER A 84 17.68 17.94 15.77
N LEU A 85 17.78 18.57 14.61
CA LEU A 85 18.76 19.62 14.31
C LEU A 85 18.10 21.00 14.25
N ALA A 86 18.72 21.99 14.90
CA ALA A 86 18.27 23.38 14.85
C ALA A 86 18.32 23.94 13.41
N ASP A 87 17.39 24.83 13.08
CA ASP A 87 17.32 25.57 11.81
C ASP A 87 17.22 24.72 10.52
N THR A 88 16.67 23.51 10.60
CA THR A 88 16.52 22.61 9.44
C THR A 88 15.09 22.45 8.91
N SER A 89 14.16 23.32 9.32
CA SER A 89 12.73 23.20 9.00
C SER A 89 12.43 23.23 7.50
N SER A 90 13.17 24.03 6.71
CA SER A 90 13.06 24.07 5.25
C SER A 90 13.47 22.74 4.61
N PHE A 91 14.66 22.24 4.95
CA PHE A 91 15.16 20.95 4.47
C PHE A 91 14.25 19.79 4.88
N TYR A 92 13.70 19.83 6.09
CA TYR A 92 12.70 18.86 6.53
C TYR A 92 11.48 18.83 5.61
N ALA A 93 10.96 20.00 5.24
CA ALA A 93 9.81 20.13 4.35
C ALA A 93 10.13 19.66 2.93
N GLU A 94 11.31 20.00 2.40
CA GLU A 94 11.78 19.57 1.07
C GLU A 94 11.93 18.05 0.98
N ILE A 95 12.59 17.41 1.95
CA ILE A 95 12.73 15.95 1.97
C ILE A 95 11.36 15.28 2.13
N LYS A 96 10.48 15.84 2.97
CA LYS A 96 9.11 15.31 3.12
C LYS A 96 8.33 15.36 1.80
N ALA A 97 8.43 16.46 1.06
CA ALA A 97 7.77 16.59 -0.25
C ALA A 97 8.34 15.59 -1.26
N LEU A 98 9.67 15.40 -1.28
CA LEU A 98 10.31 14.41 -2.15
C LEU A 98 9.91 12.98 -1.80
N GLU A 99 9.87 12.63 -0.52
CA GLU A 99 9.36 11.33 -0.03
C GLU A 99 7.95 11.07 -0.55
N GLN A 100 7.04 12.04 -0.38
CA GLN A 100 5.66 11.91 -0.86
C GLN A 100 5.58 11.78 -2.38
N ALA A 101 6.37 12.56 -3.13
CA ALA A 101 6.40 12.46 -4.59
C ALA A 101 6.87 11.07 -5.06
N LEU A 102 7.86 10.48 -4.38
CA LEU A 102 8.35 9.14 -4.66
C LEU A 102 7.34 8.06 -4.29
N GLU A 103 6.61 8.21 -3.19
CA GLU A 103 5.52 7.30 -2.83
C GLU A 103 4.41 7.28 -3.89
N TRP A 104 4.03 8.46 -4.43
CA TRP A 104 3.10 8.54 -5.56
C TRP A 104 3.64 7.88 -6.82
N HIS A 105 4.91 8.09 -7.14
CA HIS A 105 5.54 7.41 -8.27
C HIS A 105 5.54 5.88 -8.10
N CYS A 106 5.83 5.38 -6.90
CA CYS A 106 5.79 3.95 -6.60
C CYS A 106 4.37 3.38 -6.79
N LEU A 107 3.32 4.10 -6.38
CA LEU A 107 1.93 3.69 -6.64
C LEU A 107 1.63 3.57 -8.14
N GLU A 108 2.10 4.51 -8.95
CA GLU A 108 1.92 4.43 -10.41
C GLU A 108 2.63 3.21 -11.01
N GLN A 109 3.86 2.92 -10.55
CA GLN A 109 4.61 1.74 -10.97
C GLN A 109 3.93 0.44 -10.53
N LEU A 110 3.45 0.37 -9.28
CA LEU A 110 2.70 -0.79 -8.76
C LEU A 110 1.43 -1.04 -9.56
N GLN A 111 0.68 0.01 -9.93
CA GLN A 111 -0.49 -0.14 -10.79
C GLN A 111 -0.12 -0.69 -12.18
N ALA A 112 0.92 -0.13 -12.81
CA ALA A 112 1.38 -0.59 -14.13
C ALA A 112 1.80 -2.07 -14.07
N ALA A 113 2.51 -2.45 -13.01
CA ALA A 113 2.92 -3.81 -12.71
C ALA A 113 1.82 -4.71 -12.14
N CYS A 114 0.59 -4.22 -11.97
CA CYS A 114 -0.57 -5.10 -11.80
C CYS A 114 -1.24 -5.33 -13.16
N ARG A 115 -1.35 -4.28 -14.00
CA ARG A 115 -2.02 -4.35 -15.30
C ARG A 115 -1.38 -5.33 -16.28
N ILE A 116 -0.07 -5.51 -16.25
CA ILE A 116 0.63 -6.44 -17.14
C ILE A 116 0.30 -7.91 -16.80
N GLN A 117 -0.08 -8.20 -15.55
CA GLN A 117 -0.18 -9.54 -14.99
C GLN A 117 -1.62 -10.09 -14.95
N LEU A 118 -2.63 -9.27 -15.27
CA LEU A 118 -4.06 -9.60 -15.16
C LEU A 118 -4.61 -10.51 -16.27
N GLN A 119 -3.90 -11.57 -16.67
CA GLN A 119 -4.34 -12.50 -17.73
C GLN A 119 -5.29 -13.62 -17.24
N ASP A 120 -5.76 -13.58 -15.99
CA ASP A 120 -6.61 -14.62 -15.40
C ASP A 120 -8.06 -14.14 -15.21
N ASP A 121 -9.04 -14.95 -15.64
CA ASP A 121 -10.44 -14.56 -15.86
C ASP A 121 -11.33 -14.69 -14.59
N SER A 122 -10.71 -14.94 -13.43
CA SER A 122 -11.39 -15.14 -12.14
C SER A 122 -11.71 -13.80 -11.46
N ARG A 123 -12.93 -13.28 -11.61
CA ARG A 123 -13.35 -11.95 -11.10
C ARG A 123 -13.89 -11.91 -9.65
N ASP A 124 -13.57 -12.88 -8.80
CA ASP A 124 -14.17 -12.97 -7.46
C ASP A 124 -13.24 -12.67 -6.28
N SER A 125 -12.06 -12.12 -6.53
CA SER A 125 -11.13 -11.80 -5.43
C SER A 125 -11.63 -10.65 -4.54
N ARG A 126 -11.63 -10.88 -3.22
CA ARG A 126 -12.02 -9.88 -2.19
C ARG A 126 -10.80 -9.18 -1.60
N VAL A 127 -11.00 -8.00 -1.02
CA VAL A 127 -9.94 -7.20 -0.34
C VAL A 127 -9.14 -8.04 0.65
N LEU A 128 -9.81 -8.82 1.50
CA LEU A 128 -9.12 -9.67 2.49
C LEU A 128 -8.21 -10.73 1.85
N GLU A 129 -8.58 -11.28 0.70
CA GLU A 129 -7.78 -12.30 0.01
C GLU A 129 -6.48 -11.69 -0.52
N HIS A 130 -6.56 -10.51 -1.15
CA HIS A 130 -5.37 -9.78 -1.57
C HIS A 130 -4.48 -9.38 -0.39
N LEU A 131 -5.06 -8.92 0.73
CA LEU A 131 -4.30 -8.56 1.92
C LEU A 131 -3.55 -9.77 2.50
N ILE A 132 -4.21 -10.93 2.58
CA ILE A 132 -3.59 -12.18 3.03
C ILE A 132 -2.49 -12.63 2.06
N ALA A 133 -2.77 -12.66 0.76
CA ALA A 133 -1.81 -13.06 -0.26
C ALA A 133 -0.56 -12.16 -0.23
N CYS A 134 -0.77 -10.84 -0.16
CA CYS A 134 0.30 -9.84 -0.01
C CYS A 134 1.17 -10.11 1.23
N CYS A 135 0.58 -10.40 2.40
CA CYS A 135 1.37 -10.65 3.61
C CYS A 135 2.17 -11.95 3.53
N GLN A 136 1.57 -13.02 2.98
CA GLN A 136 2.23 -14.33 2.83
C GLN A 136 3.44 -14.25 1.90
N THR A 137 3.32 -13.54 0.78
CA THR A 137 4.43 -13.38 -0.18
C THR A 137 5.49 -12.41 0.31
N GLY A 138 5.13 -11.47 1.18
CA GLY A 138 6.06 -10.57 1.86
C GLY A 138 6.83 -11.21 3.02
N ASN A 139 6.79 -12.54 3.13
CA ASN A 139 7.46 -13.33 4.18
C ASN A 139 7.07 -12.92 5.61
N THR A 140 5.89 -12.34 5.80
CA THR A 140 5.38 -11.94 7.12
C THR A 140 4.44 -13.02 7.65
N PRO A 141 4.75 -13.68 8.78
CA PRO A 141 3.91 -14.76 9.30
C PRO A 141 2.54 -14.22 9.75
N LEU A 142 1.48 -14.90 9.32
CA LEU A 142 0.09 -14.56 9.66
C LEU A 142 -0.22 -14.90 11.13
N SER A 143 0.14 -14.01 12.05
CA SER A 143 -0.30 -14.10 13.45
C SER A 143 -1.80 -13.80 13.58
N GLY A 144 -2.40 -14.20 14.71
CA GLY A 144 -3.81 -13.88 15.01
C GLY A 144 -4.07 -12.38 15.06
N GLU A 145 -3.12 -11.61 15.58
CA GLU A 145 -3.17 -10.14 15.62
C GLU A 145 -3.12 -9.53 14.22
N LEU A 146 -2.18 -9.96 13.38
CA LEU A 146 -2.09 -9.50 11.99
C LEU A 146 -3.40 -9.80 11.24
N ARG A 147 -3.92 -11.02 11.36
CA ARG A 147 -5.19 -11.39 10.73
C ARG A 147 -6.35 -10.49 11.17
N SER A 148 -6.43 -10.17 12.45
CA SER A 148 -7.47 -9.25 12.97
C SER A 148 -7.32 -7.85 12.37
N GLY A 149 -6.08 -7.34 12.28
CA GLY A 149 -5.81 -6.04 11.64
C GLY A 149 -6.19 -6.01 10.15
N LEU A 150 -5.85 -7.06 9.39
CA LEU A 150 -6.25 -7.18 7.98
C LEU A 150 -7.78 -7.27 7.82
N GLN A 151 -8.48 -7.94 8.73
CA GLN A 151 -9.94 -7.99 8.73
C GLN A 151 -10.56 -6.62 9.03
N GLN A 152 -9.99 -5.86 9.97
CA GLN A 152 -10.45 -4.49 10.25
C GLN A 152 -10.28 -3.59 9.02
N LEU A 153 -9.14 -3.68 8.34
CA LEU A 153 -8.86 -2.95 7.11
C LEU A 153 -9.84 -3.34 6.00
N SER A 154 -10.06 -4.64 5.77
CA SER A 154 -11.02 -5.13 4.78
C SER A 154 -12.44 -4.67 5.08
N ALA A 155 -12.88 -4.75 6.34
CA ALA A 155 -14.21 -4.31 6.74
C ALA A 155 -14.38 -2.79 6.60
N TRP A 156 -13.32 -2.02 6.84
CA TRP A 156 -13.32 -0.59 6.56
C TRP A 156 -13.48 -0.31 5.05
N MET A 157 -12.76 -1.04 4.20
CA MET A 157 -12.86 -0.91 2.74
C MET A 157 -14.26 -1.25 2.23
N GLU A 158 -14.88 -2.33 2.72
CA GLU A 158 -16.23 -2.72 2.30
C GLU A 158 -17.30 -1.66 2.65
N ARG A 159 -17.10 -0.91 3.74
CA ARG A 159 -18.02 0.16 4.17
C ARG A 159 -17.82 1.49 3.44
N ASN A 160 -16.59 1.83 3.07
CA ASN A 160 -16.23 3.18 2.61
C ASN A 160 -15.80 3.27 1.14
N ALA A 161 -15.34 2.16 0.53
CA ALA A 161 -14.79 2.20 -0.83
C ALA A 161 -15.86 2.23 -1.93
N ARG A 162 -17.14 1.97 -1.62
CA ARG A 162 -18.27 1.92 -2.57
C ARG A 162 -19.11 3.21 -2.65
N SER A 163 -18.75 4.25 -1.89
CA SER A 163 -19.42 5.56 -1.91
C SER A 163 -18.83 6.47 -2.98
#